data_AF-A0A1H0XID3-F1
#
_entry.id   AF-A0A1H0XID3-F1
#
_cell.length_a   1.000
_cell.length_b   1.000
_cell.length_c   1.000
_cell.angle_alpha   90.00
_cell.angle_beta   90.00
_cell.angle_gamma   90.00
#
_symmetry.space_group_name_H-M   'P 1'
#
loop_
_entity.id
_entity.type
_entity.pdbx_description
1 polymer ?
#
loop_
_entity_poly.entity_id
_entity_poly.type
_entity_poly.pdbx_seq_one_letter_code
_entity_poly.pdbx_strand_id
1 'polypeptide(L)'
;MNNNEGKIIDAISKAYSDPEIKKDSEFSQSLFDYAKKISDGDDYRLVCVKLSRKINSYLMANEFKSPQTLTDLNAIVGKEVANYRGASSVSMWGSNLF
;
A
#
# COMPACT_ATOMS: atom_id res chain seq x y z
N MET A 1 -15.46 8.16 -2.19
CA MET A 1 -14.61 6.99 -1.92
C MET A 1 -15.15 5.80 -2.68
N ASN A 2 -14.35 5.16 -3.53
CA ASN A 2 -14.73 3.98 -4.31
C ASN A 2 -14.48 2.67 -3.52
N ASN A 3 -15.02 1.55 -4.01
CA ASN A 3 -14.93 0.26 -3.32
C ASN A 3 -13.50 -0.24 -3.10
N ASN A 4 -12.52 0.18 -3.91
CA ASN A 4 -11.12 -0.23 -3.75
C ASN A 4 -10.40 0.65 -2.73
N GLU A 5 -10.60 1.97 -2.78
CA GLU A 5 -10.08 2.91 -1.78
C GLU A 5 -10.48 2.52 -0.36
N GLY A 6 -11.77 2.21 -0.16
CA GLY A 6 -12.27 1.76 1.15
C GLY A 6 -11.59 0.48 1.63
N LYS A 7 -11.45 -0.53 0.76
CA LYS A 7 -10.76 -1.79 1.10
C LYS A 7 -9.30 -1.57 1.51
N ILE A 8 -8.60 -0.66 0.83
CA ILE A 8 -7.21 -0.34 1.13
C ILE A 8 -7.12 0.40 2.47
N ILE A 9 -7.96 1.41 2.70
CA ILE A 9 -8.01 2.14 3.97
C ILE A 9 -8.34 1.20 5.14
N ASP A 10 -9.28 0.28 4.97
CA ASP A 10 -9.64 -0.72 5.99
C ASP A 10 -8.45 -1.65 6.29
N ALA A 11 -7.73 -2.11 5.26
CA ALA A 11 -6.54 -2.93 5.43
C ALA A 11 -5.42 -2.17 6.15
N ILE A 12 -5.20 -0.89 5.79
CA ILE A 12 -4.24 -0.02 6.46
C ILE A 12 -4.63 0.16 7.93
N SER A 13 -5.92 0.40 8.21
CA SER A 13 -6.43 0.61 9.56
C SER A 13 -6.26 -0.63 10.44
N LYS A 14 -6.44 -1.83 9.89
CA LYS A 14 -6.16 -3.10 10.57
C LYS A 14 -4.68 -3.26 10.90
N ALA A 15 -3.79 -3.01 9.95
CA ALA A 15 -2.34 -3.07 10.18
C ALA A 15 -1.87 -2.01 11.19
N TYR A 16 -2.37 -0.78 11.08
CA TYR A 16 -2.11 0.32 12.02
C TYR A 16 -2.55 -0.02 13.46
N SER A 17 -3.65 -0.77 13.60
CA SER A 17 -4.19 -1.15 14.89
C SER A 17 -3.45 -2.31 15.56
N ASP A 18 -2.59 -3.02 14.82
CA ASP A 18 -1.86 -4.19 15.28
C ASP A 18 -0.86 -3.83 16.39
N PRO A 19 -0.85 -4.56 17.53
CA PRO A 19 0.04 -4.26 18.64
C PRO A 19 1.53 -4.29 18.28
N GLU A 20 1.96 -5.18 17.38
CA GLU A 20 3.37 -5.27 16.97
C GLU A 20 3.75 -4.07 16.11
N ILE A 21 2.86 -3.63 15.22
CA ILE A 21 3.07 -2.44 14.39
C ILE A 21 3.10 -1.18 15.23
N LYS A 22 2.27 -1.06 16.26
CA LYS A 22 2.24 0.10 17.16
C LYS A 22 3.52 0.31 17.97
N LYS A 23 4.37 -0.72 18.11
CA LYS A 23 5.68 -0.59 18.77
C LYS A 23 6.64 0.26 17.94
N ASP A 24 6.48 0.28 16.61
CA ASP A 24 7.21 1.15 15.71
C ASP A 24 6.36 2.38 15.38
N SER A 25 6.58 3.47 16.13
CA SER A 25 5.80 4.71 15.96
C SER A 25 6.01 5.37 14.61
N GLU A 26 7.19 5.25 13.99
CA GLU A 26 7.47 5.83 12.68
C GLU A 26 6.73 5.09 11.57
N PHE A 27 6.77 3.75 11.62
CA PHE A 27 6.05 2.93 10.65
C PHE A 27 4.54 3.04 10.83
N SER A 28 4.05 3.02 12.08
CA SER A 28 2.64 3.24 12.40
C SER A 28 2.15 4.61 11.89
N GLN A 29 2.90 5.69 12.11
CA GLN A 29 2.58 7.01 11.57
C GLN A 29 2.56 7.01 10.03
N SER A 30 3.50 6.32 9.39
CA SER A 30 3.53 6.19 7.93
C SER A 30 2.24 5.54 7.39
N LEU A 31 1.75 4.48 8.05
CA LEU A 31 0.48 3.84 7.68
C LEU A 31 -0.68 4.82 7.79
N PHE A 32 -0.77 5.56 8.89
CA PHE A 32 -1.79 6.59 9.08
C PHE A 32 -1.74 7.65 7.97
N ASP A 33 -0.55 8.15 7.64
CA ASP A 33 -0.38 9.17 6.59
C ASP A 33 -0.81 8.67 5.21
N TYR A 34 -0.58 7.39 4.90
CA TYR A 34 -1.04 6.80 3.64
C TYR A 34 -2.57 6.64 3.60
N ALA A 35 -3.22 6.23 4.69
CA ALA A 35 -4.68 6.20 4.77
C ALA A 35 -5.27 7.60 4.60
N LYS A 36 -4.64 8.61 5.22
CA LYS A 36 -5.04 10.01 5.09
C LYS A 36 -4.94 10.49 3.64
N LYS A 37 -3.83 10.23 2.94
CA LYS A 37 -3.67 10.59 1.52
C LYS A 37 -4.79 10.05 0.63
N ILE A 38 -5.15 8.77 0.80
CA ILE A 38 -6.27 8.17 0.06
C ILE A 38 -7.59 8.87 0.42
N SER A 39 -7.80 9.16 1.71
CA SER A 39 -9.01 9.85 2.19
C SER A 39 -9.13 11.29 1.67
N ASP A 40 -8.00 11.97 1.51
CA ASP A 40 -7.89 13.34 1.00
C ASP A 40 -8.03 13.42 -0.53
N GLY A 41 -8.14 12.27 -1.21
CA GLY A 41 -8.40 12.18 -2.66
C GLY A 41 -7.16 12.01 -3.54
N ASP A 42 -5.98 11.73 -2.96
CA ASP A 42 -4.80 11.34 -3.74
C ASP A 42 -5.08 10.06 -4.54
N ASP A 43 -4.42 9.91 -5.70
CA ASP A 43 -4.49 8.68 -6.50
C ASP A 43 -4.05 7.47 -5.68
N TYR A 44 -5.03 6.66 -5.25
CA TYR A 44 -4.80 5.50 -4.40
C TYR A 44 -3.83 4.49 -5.05
N ARG A 45 -3.76 4.41 -6.39
CA ARG A 45 -2.85 3.48 -7.07
C ARG A 45 -1.40 3.91 -6.88
N LEU A 46 -1.14 5.21 -7.02
CA LEU A 46 0.19 5.76 -6.74
C LEU A 46 0.54 5.66 -5.26
N VAL A 47 -0.44 5.89 -4.38
CA VAL A 47 -0.28 5.68 -2.94
C VAL A 47 0.08 4.22 -2.64
N CYS A 48 -0.57 3.24 -3.25
CA CYS A 48 -0.25 1.82 -3.11
C CYS A 48 1.20 1.50 -3.55
N VAL A 49 1.70 2.11 -4.63
CA VAL A 49 3.10 1.91 -5.05
C VAL A 49 4.08 2.39 -3.97
N LYS A 50 3.82 3.57 -3.40
CA LYS A 50 4.67 4.14 -2.33
C LYS A 50 4.57 3.32 -1.04
N LEU A 51 3.36 2.94 -0.67
CA LEU A 51 3.09 2.12 0.51
C LEU A 51 3.76 0.75 0.40
N SER A 52 3.67 0.06 -0.75
CA SER A 52 4.35 -1.22 -0.97
C SER A 52 5.86 -1.13 -0.74
N ARG A 53 6.50 -0.05 -1.19
CA ARG A 53 7.93 0.19 -0.94
C ARG A 53 8.23 0.38 0.54
N LYS A 54 7.40 1.16 1.27
CA LYS A 54 7.58 1.36 2.71
C LYS A 54 7.37 0.06 3.50
N ILE A 55 6.37 -0.75 3.15
CA ILE A 55 6.13 -2.07 3.75
C ILE A 55 7.34 -2.99 3.52
N ASN A 56 7.82 -3.10 2.27
CA ASN A 56 8.98 -3.95 1.98
C ASN A 56 10.24 -3.50 2.73
N SER A 57 10.46 -2.19 2.87
CA SER A 57 11.57 -1.66 3.68
C SER A 57 11.44 -2.04 5.15
N TYR A 58 10.23 -1.97 5.71
CA TYR A 58 9.95 -2.41 7.08
C TYR A 58 10.20 -3.91 7.25
N LEU A 59 9.71 -4.73 6.32
CA LEU A 59 9.93 -6.18 6.35
C LEU A 59 11.41 -6.52 6.31
N MET A 60 12.19 -5.88 5.45
CA MET A 60 13.64 -6.09 5.40
C MET A 60 14.34 -5.72 6.71
N ALA A 61 13.94 -4.61 7.33
CA ALA A 61 14.49 -4.18 8.63
C ALA A 61 14.14 -5.13 9.78
N ASN A 62 13.05 -5.89 9.65
CA ASN A 62 12.55 -6.82 10.65
C ASN A 62 12.78 -8.30 10.29
N GLU A 63 13.77 -8.59 9.43
CA GLU A 63 14.10 -9.97 9.02
C GLU A 63 12.90 -10.75 8.45
N PHE A 64 12.00 -10.04 7.76
CA PHE A 64 10.74 -10.56 7.21
C PHE A 64 9.76 -11.14 8.25
N LYS A 65 9.96 -10.86 9.54
CA LYS A 65 9.00 -11.15 10.60
C LYS A 65 7.96 -10.05 10.65
N SER A 66 6.68 -10.39 10.50
CA SER A 66 5.61 -9.40 10.57
C SER A 66 4.28 -10.03 10.98
N PRO A 67 3.37 -9.26 11.60
CA PRO A 67 2.04 -9.75 11.93
C PRO A 67 1.22 -10.02 10.66
N GLN A 68 0.23 -10.90 10.77
CA GLN A 68 -0.64 -11.28 9.64
C GLN A 68 -1.34 -10.06 9.02
N THR A 69 -1.71 -9.08 9.83
CA THR A 69 -2.34 -7.83 9.40
C THR A 69 -1.48 -7.05 8.39
N LEU A 70 -0.15 -7.03 8.56
CA LEU A 70 0.77 -6.38 7.63
C LEU A 70 0.98 -7.21 6.37
N THR A 71 1.04 -8.55 6.49
CA THR A 71 1.10 -9.47 5.36
C THR A 71 -0.14 -9.31 4.45
N ASP A 72 -1.33 -9.24 5.05
CA ASP A 72 -2.59 -9.06 4.33
C ASP A 72 -2.63 -7.71 3.60
N LEU A 73 -2.19 -6.65 4.28
CA LEU A 73 -2.04 -5.32 3.66
C LEU A 73 -1.08 -5.38 2.47
N ASN A 74 0.08 -6.03 2.61
CA ASN A 74 1.07 -6.14 1.53
C ASN A 74 0.49 -6.88 0.32
N ALA A 75 -0.30 -7.93 0.53
CA ALA A 75 -0.95 -8.67 -0.55
C ALA A 75 -1.97 -7.82 -1.31
N ILE A 76 -2.83 -7.08 -0.59
CA ILE A 76 -3.83 -6.18 -1.18
C ILE A 76 -3.14 -5.09 -2.01
N VAL A 77 -2.16 -4.41 -1.41
CA VAL A 77 -1.40 -3.34 -2.08
C VAL A 77 -0.61 -3.90 -3.26
N GLY A 78 0.01 -5.07 -3.12
CA GLY A 78 0.77 -5.72 -4.18
C GLY A 78 -0.06 -6.02 -5.43
N LYS A 79 -1.32 -6.41 -5.26
CA LYS A 79 -2.27 -6.59 -6.39
C LYS A 79 -2.52 -5.28 -7.12
N GLU A 80 -2.76 -4.19 -6.39
CA GLU A 80 -2.97 -2.86 -6.99
C GLU A 80 -1.72 -2.34 -7.71
N VAL A 81 -0.53 -2.61 -7.16
CA VAL A 81 0.74 -2.29 -7.82
C VAL A 81 0.92 -3.07 -9.12
N ALA A 82 0.58 -4.36 -9.14
CA ALA A 82 0.63 -5.18 -10.35
C ALA A 82 -0.33 -4.64 -11.42
N ASN A 83 -1.57 -4.28 -11.03
CA ASN A 83 -2.55 -3.65 -11.92
C ASN A 83 -2.04 -2.32 -12.47
N TYR A 84 -1.47 -1.46 -11.62
CA TYR A 84 -0.92 -0.17 -12.03
C TYR A 84 0.23 -0.32 -13.03
N ARG A 85 1.14 -1.28 -12.80
CA ARG A 85 2.27 -1.57 -13.69
C ARG A 85 1.81 -2.16 -15.01
N GLY A 86 0.88 -3.11 -15.00
CA GLY A 86 0.31 -3.72 -16.21
C GLY A 86 -0.43 -2.71 -17.07
N ALA A 87 -1.22 -1.82 -16.46
CA ALA A 87 -1.86 -0.72 -17.18
C ALA A 87 -0.83 0.25 -17.78
N SER A 88 0.20 0.61 -17.00
CA SER A 88 1.29 1.49 -17.47
C SER A 88 2.08 0.88 -18.63
N SER A 89 2.34 -0.44 -18.61
CA SER A 89 3.01 -1.12 -19.72
C SER A 89 2.16 -1.15 -20.99
N VAL A 90 0.83 -1.32 -20.86
CA VAL A 90 -0.09 -1.24 -22.00
C VAL A 90 -0.12 0.17 -22.58
N SER A 91 -0.18 1.22 -21.74
CA SER A 91 -0.11 2.61 -22.20
C SER A 91 1.19 2.93 -22.94
N MET A 92 2.33 2.40 -22.48
CA MET A 92 3.65 2.62 -23.11
C MET A 92 3.80 1.87 -24.45
N TRP A 93 3.18 0.69 -24.62
CA TRP A 93 3.14 0.00 -25.90
C TRP A 93 2.16 0.64 -26.88
N GLY A 94 1.00 1.09 -26.40
CA GLY A 94 -0.02 1.77 -27.23
C GLY A 94 0.44 3.13 -27.77
N SER A 95 1.37 3.81 -27.10
CA SER A 95 1.94 5.07 -27.58
C SER A 95 3.01 4.92 -28.67
N ASN A 96 3.49 3.69 -28.94
CA ASN A 96 4.45 3.41 -30.02
C ASN A 96 3.78 2.85 -31.30
N LEU A 97 2.44 2.86 -31.37
CA LEU A 97 1.67 2.34 -32.51
C LEU A 97 0.98 3.42 -33.35
N PHE A 98 1.30 4.71 -33.14
CA PHE A 98 0.84 5.84 -33.97
C PHE A 98 1.96 6.83 -34.22
#